data_AF-A0A9N9KEY6-F1
#
_entry.id   AF-A0A9N9KEY6-F1
#
_cell.length_a   1.000
_cell.length_b   1.000
_cell.length_c   1.000
_cell.angle_alpha   90.00
_cell.angle_beta   90.00
_cell.angle_gamma   90.00
#
_symmetry.space_group_name_H-M   'P 1'
#
loop_
_entity.id
_entity.type
_entity.pdbx_description
1 polymer ?
#
loop_
_entity_poly.entity_id
_entity_poly.type
_entity_poly.pdbx_seq_one_letter_code
_entity_poly.pdbx_strand_id
1 'polypeptide(L)'
;AYSNPMVCVHSNFRCILVLDEKKVSLADPPLLNRFEKQNMSINDTLTDDMKELVNELSKWVEQISSINTEDGISKSGFNEHDMFVGFDKEETLQSLVIYNSGKFGSENKESILSRCKELLIGIATSDGIVRSNRSILAYTNSGEAQEWYNFYFRQKRDDLNTYIQSLLENYDVTESSGYIENAENKKQGFQIIVNTFSNINTDITSCLSNNQTFLVGVG
;
A
#
# COMPACT_ATOMS: atom_id res chain seq x y z
N ALA A 1 -39.28 -33.80 8.48
CA ALA A 1 -37.89 -34.07 8.88
C ALA A 1 -36.99 -33.59 7.74
N TYR A 2 -36.43 -32.39 7.85
CA TYR A 2 -35.60 -31.82 6.78
C TYR A 2 -34.22 -32.45 6.86
N SER A 3 -33.87 -33.18 5.80
CA SER A 3 -32.58 -33.83 5.62
C SER A 3 -31.46 -32.81 5.75
N ASN A 4 -30.60 -32.98 6.75
CA ASN A 4 -29.30 -32.32 6.81
C ASN A 4 -28.34 -33.26 6.06
N PRO A 5 -28.09 -33.07 4.75
CA PRO A 5 -27.16 -33.95 4.04
C PRO A 5 -25.81 -33.85 4.76
N MET A 6 -25.31 -34.97 5.25
CA MET A 6 -23.99 -35.00 5.89
C MET A 6 -22.96 -34.68 4.81
N VAL A 7 -22.48 -33.44 4.79
CA VAL A 7 -21.38 -33.02 3.94
C VAL A 7 -20.08 -33.45 4.63
N CYS A 8 -19.29 -34.26 3.94
CA CYS A 8 -17.97 -34.64 4.43
C CYS A 8 -17.07 -33.40 4.50
N VAL A 9 -16.55 -33.10 5.68
CA VAL A 9 -15.60 -31.99 5.90
C VAL A 9 -14.20 -32.58 6.03
N HIS A 10 -13.24 -32.00 5.30
CA HIS A 10 -11.85 -32.41 5.37
C HIS A 10 -11.25 -32.11 6.76
N SER A 11 -10.37 -32.97 7.28
CA SER A 11 -9.77 -32.80 8.63
C SER A 11 -8.98 -31.50 8.81
N ASN A 12 -8.39 -31.00 7.72
CA ASN A 12 -7.66 -29.72 7.70
C ASN A 12 -8.54 -28.51 7.36
N PHE A 13 -9.87 -28.66 7.32
CA PHE A 13 -10.75 -27.52 7.12
C PHE A 13 -10.60 -26.52 8.29
N ARG A 14 -10.54 -25.24 7.94
CA ARG A 14 -10.49 -24.12 8.88
C ARG A 14 -11.54 -23.10 8.45
N CYS A 15 -12.26 -22.55 9.42
CA CYS A 15 -13.24 -21.50 9.20
C CYS A 15 -12.84 -20.31 10.06
N ILE A 16 -12.57 -19.18 9.42
CA ILE A 16 -12.20 -17.92 10.08
C ILE A 16 -13.32 -16.93 9.79
N LEU A 17 -13.87 -16.36 10.86
CA LEU A 17 -14.88 -15.32 10.78
C LEU A 17 -14.22 -13.99 11.18
N VAL A 18 -14.11 -13.07 10.23
CA VAL A 18 -13.58 -11.72 10.47
C VAL A 18 -14.74 -10.76 10.65
N LEU A 19 -14.77 -10.04 11.76
CA LEU A 19 -15.80 -9.05 12.10
C LEU A 19 -15.13 -7.76 12.57
N ASP A 20 -15.72 -6.63 12.19
CA ASP A 20 -15.43 -5.34 12.81
C ASP A 20 -15.88 -5.39 14.28
N GLU A 21 -15.02 -4.97 15.21
CA GLU A 21 -15.27 -4.93 16.65
C GLU A 21 -16.62 -4.23 16.96
N LYS A 22 -16.93 -3.14 16.23
CA LYS A 22 -18.17 -2.37 16.42
C LYS A 22 -19.43 -3.16 16.09
N LYS A 23 -19.31 -4.23 15.29
CA LYS A 23 -20.42 -5.07 14.84
C LYS A 23 -20.52 -6.39 15.61
N VAL A 24 -19.56 -6.71 16.47
CA VAL A 24 -19.56 -7.97 17.25
C VAL A 24 -20.80 -8.05 18.15
N SER A 25 -21.20 -6.95 18.78
CA SER A 25 -22.40 -6.90 19.64
C SER A 25 -23.72 -7.11 18.89
N LEU A 26 -23.73 -6.87 17.58
CA LEU A 26 -24.90 -7.06 16.70
C LEU A 26 -24.99 -8.49 16.14
N ALA A 27 -23.92 -9.28 16.26
CA ALA A 27 -23.87 -10.63 15.74
C ALA A 27 -24.62 -11.63 16.64
N ASP A 28 -25.15 -12.70 16.02
CA ASP A 28 -25.96 -13.71 16.71
C ASP A 28 -25.14 -14.46 17.78
N PRO A 29 -25.50 -14.43 19.09
CA PRO A 29 -24.70 -15.05 20.14
C PRO A 29 -24.42 -16.56 19.97
N PRO A 30 -25.37 -17.40 19.51
CA PRO A 30 -25.11 -18.81 19.18
C PRO A 30 -24.05 -19.02 18.10
N LEU A 31 -23.93 -18.10 17.13
CA LEU A 31 -22.85 -18.13 16.15
C LEU A 31 -21.52 -17.82 16.83
N LEU A 32 -21.44 -16.70 17.55
CA LEU A 32 -20.23 -16.28 18.25
C LEU A 32 -19.72 -17.36 19.21
N ASN A 33 -20.62 -18.05 19.92
CA ASN A 33 -20.28 -19.11 20.87
C ASN A 33 -19.61 -20.34 20.22
N ARG A 34 -19.66 -20.50 18.89
CA ARG A 34 -19.01 -21.60 18.15
C ARG A 34 -17.59 -21.28 17.69
N PHE A 35 -17.16 -20.02 17.80
CA PHE A 35 -15.82 -19.58 17.40
C PHE A 35 -14.98 -19.21 18.61
N GLU A 36 -13.67 -19.46 18.52
CA GLU A 36 -12.67 -18.83 19.37
C GLU A 36 -12.58 -17.34 19.03
N LYS A 37 -12.47 -16.46 20.03
CA LYS A 37 -12.46 -15.01 19.83
C LYS A 37 -11.04 -14.50 19.98
N GLN A 38 -10.59 -13.76 18.99
CA GLN A 38 -9.34 -13.02 19.02
C GLN A 38 -9.66 -11.59 18.60
N ASN A 39 -9.21 -10.62 19.40
CA ASN A 39 -9.22 -9.21 19.01
C ASN A 39 -7.79 -8.84 18.63
N MET A 40 -7.61 -8.25 17.45
CA MET A 40 -6.30 -7.90 16.91
C MET A 40 -6.41 -6.58 16.16
N SER A 41 -5.67 -5.58 16.64
CA SER A 41 -5.36 -4.36 15.91
C SER A 41 -4.07 -4.54 15.11
N ILE A 42 -3.91 -3.76 14.04
CA ILE A 42 -2.63 -3.69 13.32
C ILE A 42 -1.47 -3.34 14.25
N ASN A 43 -1.72 -2.50 15.26
CA ASN A 43 -0.71 -2.10 16.24
C ASN A 43 -0.25 -3.25 17.14
N ASP A 44 -1.10 -4.25 17.37
CA ASP A 44 -0.77 -5.43 18.18
C ASP A 44 0.22 -6.36 17.47
N THR A 45 0.35 -6.22 16.15
CA THR A 45 1.26 -7.03 15.33
C THR A 45 2.66 -6.43 15.21
N LEU A 46 2.86 -5.19 15.66
CA LEU A 46 4.12 -4.47 15.51
C LEU A 46 5.11 -4.83 16.63
N THR A 47 6.33 -5.22 16.24
CA THR A 47 7.46 -5.29 17.17
C THR A 47 7.95 -3.90 17.56
N ASP A 48 8.76 -3.78 18.62
CA ASP A 48 9.27 -2.47 19.04
C ASP A 48 10.17 -1.82 17.97
N ASP A 49 10.97 -2.61 17.26
CA ASP A 49 11.73 -2.13 16.09
C ASP A 49 10.81 -1.61 14.96
N MET A 50 9.68 -2.27 14.71
CA MET A 50 8.71 -1.80 13.72
C MET A 50 8.05 -0.50 14.16
N LYS A 51 7.76 -0.33 15.45
CA LYS A 51 7.19 0.93 15.98
C LYS A 51 8.16 2.10 15.82
N GLU A 52 9.46 1.88 16.01
CA GLU A 52 10.49 2.89 15.73
C GLU A 52 10.47 3.30 14.24
N LEU A 53 10.44 2.33 13.33
CA LEU A 53 10.35 2.57 11.89
C LEU A 53 9.09 3.35 11.51
N VAL A 54 7.93 2.99 12.08
CA VAL A 54 6.66 3.72 11.86
C VAL A 54 6.78 5.17 12.32
N ASN A 55 7.39 5.43 13.49
CA ASN A 55 7.58 6.78 14.01
C ASN A 55 8.53 7.61 13.13
N GLU A 56 9.63 7.03 12.65
CA GLU A 56 10.55 7.70 11.73
C GLU A 56 9.86 8.01 10.38
N LEU A 57 9.10 7.06 9.85
CA LEU A 57 8.35 7.24 8.62
C LEU A 57 7.25 8.30 8.78
N SER A 58 6.57 8.35 9.92
CA SER A 58 5.54 9.37 10.23
C SER A 58 6.14 10.77 10.22
N LYS A 59 7.30 10.96 10.85
CA LYS A 59 8.00 12.27 10.83
C LYS A 59 8.37 12.68 9.41
N TRP A 60 8.86 11.75 8.61
CA TRP A 60 9.20 12.02 7.22
C TRP A 60 7.96 12.41 6.40
N VAL A 61 6.84 11.70 6.56
CA VAL A 61 5.56 12.01 5.90
C VAL A 61 5.10 13.42 6.27
N GLU A 62 5.11 13.77 7.55
CA GLU A 62 4.75 15.11 8.00
C GLU A 62 5.69 16.18 7.42
N GLN A 63 6.99 15.90 7.33
CA GLN A 63 7.98 16.84 6.80
C GLN A 63 7.83 17.09 5.30
N ILE A 64 7.56 16.05 4.50
CA ILE A 64 7.45 16.16 3.05
C ILE A 64 6.09 16.74 2.62
N SER A 65 5.03 16.52 3.41
CA SER A 65 3.69 17.04 3.16
C SER A 65 3.45 18.45 3.72
N SER A 66 4.24 18.90 4.70
CA SER A 66 4.06 20.23 5.30
C SER A 66 4.79 21.32 4.51
N ILE A 67 4.06 22.30 4.00
CA ILE A 67 4.65 23.44 3.27
C ILE A 67 5.22 24.47 4.27
N ASN A 68 6.49 24.83 4.08
CA ASN A 68 7.10 25.93 4.83
C ASN A 68 6.81 27.26 4.12
N THR A 69 6.32 28.26 4.85
CA THR A 69 6.12 29.64 4.37
C THR A 69 7.04 30.59 5.13
N GLU A 70 7.31 31.76 4.57
CA GLU A 70 8.21 32.76 5.16
C GLU A 70 7.75 33.21 6.57
N ASP A 71 6.45 33.07 6.89
CA ASP A 71 5.84 33.35 8.19
C ASP A 71 5.70 32.10 9.11
N GLY A 72 6.29 30.95 8.75
CA GLY A 72 6.18 29.67 9.48
C GLY A 72 5.46 28.57 8.68
N ILE A 73 4.84 27.58 9.34
CA ILE A 73 4.10 26.51 8.66
C ILE A 73 2.90 27.09 7.90
N SER A 74 2.75 26.72 6.62
CA SER A 74 1.70 27.23 5.74
C SER A 74 0.31 27.04 6.34
N LYS A 75 -0.51 28.09 6.31
CA LYS A 75 -1.96 28.00 6.58
C LYS A 75 -2.76 27.38 5.42
N SER A 76 -2.10 26.90 4.36
CA SER A 76 -2.77 26.34 3.17
C SER A 76 -3.61 25.10 3.46
N GLY A 77 -3.44 24.47 4.64
CA GLY A 77 -4.17 23.26 5.03
C GLY A 77 -3.69 21.99 4.33
N PHE A 78 -2.76 22.11 3.38
CA PHE A 78 -2.17 20.99 2.67
C PHE A 78 -1.42 20.07 3.65
N ASN A 79 -1.78 18.79 3.63
CA ASN A 79 -1.27 17.78 4.56
C ASN A 79 -1.06 16.42 3.87
N GLU A 80 -0.68 15.40 4.64
CA GLU A 80 -0.42 14.06 4.16
C GLU A 80 -1.58 13.41 3.40
N HIS A 81 -2.84 13.69 3.77
CA HIS A 81 -4.03 13.16 3.09
C HIS A 81 -4.24 13.81 1.71
N ASP A 82 -3.77 15.03 1.50
CA ASP A 82 -3.80 15.69 0.20
C ASP A 82 -2.64 15.24 -0.70
N MET A 83 -1.49 14.94 -0.09
CA MET A 83 -0.31 14.48 -0.81
C MET A 83 -0.44 13.03 -1.26
N PHE A 84 -0.91 12.14 -0.40
CA PHE A 84 -0.92 10.70 -0.62
C PHE A 84 -2.34 10.17 -0.78
N VAL A 85 -2.64 9.61 -1.95
CA VAL A 85 -4.00 9.13 -2.27
C VAL A 85 -4.33 7.90 -1.43
N GLY A 86 -5.41 7.98 -0.64
CA GLY A 86 -5.86 6.89 0.23
C GLY A 86 -5.07 6.76 1.52
N PHE A 87 -4.34 7.79 1.93
CA PHE A 87 -3.57 7.78 3.16
C PHE A 87 -4.47 7.79 4.40
N ASP A 88 -4.23 6.80 5.25
CA ASP A 88 -4.79 6.65 6.59
C ASP A 88 -3.66 6.65 7.63
N LYS A 89 -3.73 7.56 8.61
CA LYS A 89 -2.68 7.76 9.62
C LYS A 89 -2.56 6.60 10.61
N GLU A 90 -3.62 5.83 10.80
CA GLU A 90 -3.68 4.73 11.77
C GLU A 90 -3.27 3.38 11.15
N GLU A 91 -3.34 3.25 9.82
CA GLU A 91 -3.08 1.96 9.15
C GLU A 91 -1.97 1.99 8.08
N THR A 92 -1.78 3.10 7.36
CA THR A 92 -0.94 3.11 6.14
C THR A 92 0.53 2.85 6.46
N LEU A 93 1.07 3.57 7.46
CA LEU A 93 2.49 3.49 7.81
C LEU A 93 2.83 2.12 8.42
N GLN A 94 1.95 1.62 9.28
CA GLN A 94 2.04 0.31 9.91
C GLN A 94 2.03 -0.78 8.84
N SER A 95 1.08 -0.72 7.90
CA SER A 95 0.96 -1.68 6.80
C SER A 95 2.22 -1.70 5.93
N LEU A 96 2.79 -0.53 5.61
CA LEU A 96 4.02 -0.43 4.83
C LEU A 96 5.22 -1.05 5.55
N VAL A 97 5.37 -0.76 6.85
CA VAL A 97 6.47 -1.30 7.66
C VAL A 97 6.34 -2.81 7.81
N ILE A 98 5.14 -3.34 8.09
CA ILE A 98 4.88 -4.78 8.17
C ILE A 98 5.21 -5.46 6.84
N TYR A 99 4.71 -4.92 5.73
CA TYR A 99 4.93 -5.46 4.39
C TYR A 99 6.42 -5.54 4.04
N ASN A 100 7.18 -4.46 4.30
CA ASN A 100 8.59 -4.41 3.93
C ASN A 100 9.50 -5.17 4.91
N SER A 101 9.13 -5.28 6.18
CA SER A 101 9.90 -6.04 7.16
C SER A 101 9.76 -7.56 6.99
N GLY A 102 8.59 -8.04 6.54
CA GLY A 102 8.33 -9.48 6.36
C GLY A 102 8.91 -10.07 5.07
N LYS A 103 9.21 -9.24 4.07
CA LYS A 103 9.51 -9.71 2.70
C LYS A 103 10.98 -10.12 2.47
N PHE A 104 11.94 -9.65 3.30
CA PHE A 104 13.38 -9.79 2.97
C PHE A 104 14.33 -10.24 4.08
N GLY A 105 13.84 -10.78 5.21
CA GLY A 105 14.73 -11.27 6.27
C GLY A 105 15.51 -10.13 6.97
N SER A 106 16.69 -10.42 7.53
CA SER A 106 17.49 -9.51 8.40
C SER A 106 18.07 -8.29 7.67
N GLU A 107 17.23 -7.45 7.07
CA GLU A 107 17.63 -6.20 6.43
C GLU A 107 17.87 -5.08 7.45
N ASN A 108 18.70 -4.11 7.06
CA ASN A 108 18.94 -2.90 7.83
C ASN A 108 17.69 -1.99 7.84
N LYS A 109 17.41 -1.33 8.98
CA LYS A 109 16.30 -0.38 9.18
C LYS A 109 16.18 0.66 8.05
N GLU A 110 17.32 1.16 7.57
CA GLU A 110 17.37 2.16 6.49
C GLU A 110 16.83 1.65 5.14
N SER A 111 17.09 0.38 4.79
CA SER A 111 16.56 -0.26 3.58
C SER A 111 15.03 -0.33 3.62
N ILE A 112 14.50 -0.74 4.77
CA ILE A 112 13.06 -0.85 5.00
C ILE A 112 12.40 0.54 4.86
N LEU A 113 12.98 1.56 5.50
CA LEU A 113 12.49 2.94 5.38
C LEU A 113 12.51 3.45 3.94
N SER A 114 13.62 3.23 3.22
CA SER A 114 13.74 3.66 1.82
C SER A 114 12.60 3.10 0.98
N ARG A 115 12.31 1.80 1.11
CA ARG A 115 11.25 1.17 0.34
C ARG A 115 9.84 1.59 0.78
N CYS A 116 9.63 1.83 2.07
CA CYS A 116 8.38 2.44 2.54
C CYS A 116 8.16 3.83 1.89
N LYS A 117 9.21 4.66 1.82
CA LYS A 117 9.15 5.97 1.16
C LYS A 117 8.88 5.84 -0.35
N GLU A 118 9.54 4.90 -1.04
CA GLU A 118 9.28 4.62 -2.46
C GLU A 118 7.81 4.28 -2.71
N LEU A 119 7.20 3.43 -1.88
CA LEU A 119 5.78 3.06 -1.97
C LEU A 119 4.86 4.25 -1.69
N LEU A 120 5.18 5.11 -0.71
CA LEU A 120 4.42 6.33 -0.42
C LEU A 120 4.48 7.33 -1.59
N ILE A 121 5.67 7.59 -2.12
CA ILE A 121 5.81 8.40 -3.34
C ILE A 121 5.09 7.73 -4.52
N GLY A 122 5.02 6.40 -4.50
CA GLY A 122 4.20 5.58 -5.38
C GLY A 122 2.74 6.02 -5.50
N ILE A 123 2.14 6.46 -4.40
CA ILE A 123 0.73 6.89 -4.31
C ILE A 123 0.57 8.41 -4.14
N ALA A 124 1.67 9.16 -4.24
CA ALA A 124 1.63 10.61 -4.12
C ALA A 124 0.96 11.26 -5.35
N THR A 125 0.31 12.41 -5.14
CA THR A 125 -0.21 13.24 -6.22
C THR A 125 0.92 14.04 -6.87
N SER A 126 0.81 14.29 -8.17
CA SER A 126 1.81 15.10 -8.90
C SER A 126 1.92 16.51 -8.34
N ASP A 127 0.80 17.13 -7.97
CA ASP A 127 0.76 18.44 -7.31
C ASP A 127 1.42 18.39 -5.92
N GLY A 128 1.19 17.34 -5.13
CA GLY A 128 1.86 17.14 -3.85
C GLY A 128 3.38 17.03 -3.98
N ILE A 129 3.87 16.32 -5.00
CA ILE A 129 5.31 16.21 -5.29
C ILE A 129 5.90 17.54 -5.78
N VAL A 130 5.18 18.32 -6.59
CA VAL A 130 5.65 19.66 -6.98
C VAL A 130 5.75 20.56 -5.74
N ARG A 131 4.77 20.48 -4.83
CA ARG A 131 4.75 21.23 -3.56
C ARG A 131 5.84 20.78 -2.60
N SER A 132 6.29 19.52 -2.65
CA SER A 132 7.32 19.00 -1.75
C SER A 132 8.65 19.76 -1.88
N ASN A 133 8.92 20.43 -3.01
CA ASN A 133 10.08 21.32 -3.18
C ASN A 133 10.07 22.55 -2.26
N ARG A 134 8.94 22.86 -1.64
CA ARG A 134 8.78 23.94 -0.66
C ARG A 134 8.37 23.39 0.71
N SER A 135 8.54 22.10 0.93
CA SER A 135 8.19 21.44 2.18
C SER A 135 9.22 21.73 3.29
N ILE A 136 8.87 21.36 4.52
CA ILE A 136 9.83 21.33 5.63
C ILE A 136 11.02 20.44 5.27
N LEU A 137 10.78 19.27 4.65
CA LEU A 137 11.84 18.39 4.20
C LEU A 137 12.80 19.08 3.22
N ALA A 138 12.28 19.87 2.27
CA ALA A 138 13.12 20.61 1.33
C ALA A 138 14.00 21.67 2.01
N TYR A 139 13.56 22.22 3.14
CA TYR A 139 14.35 23.17 3.92
C TYR A 139 15.41 22.47 4.79
N THR A 140 15.05 21.35 5.43
CA THR A 140 15.96 20.62 6.33
C THR A 140 16.93 19.71 5.58
N ASN A 141 16.51 19.14 4.46
CA ASN A 141 17.27 18.21 3.63
C ASN A 141 16.86 18.33 2.14
N SER A 142 17.31 19.41 1.50
CA SER A 142 16.97 19.71 0.10
C SER A 142 17.39 18.60 -0.88
N GLY A 143 18.49 17.90 -0.60
CA GLY A 143 18.97 16.79 -1.43
C GLY A 143 17.97 15.64 -1.49
N GLU A 144 17.44 15.23 -0.34
CA GLU A 144 16.44 14.16 -0.25
C GLU A 144 15.11 14.57 -0.88
N ALA A 145 14.65 15.80 -0.65
CA ALA A 145 13.42 16.29 -1.30
C ALA A 145 13.53 16.26 -2.84
N GLN A 146 14.68 16.67 -3.38
CA GLN A 146 14.95 16.64 -4.81
C GLN A 146 15.07 15.20 -5.35
N GLU A 147 15.61 14.28 -4.56
CA GLU A 147 15.67 12.86 -4.91
C GLU A 147 14.28 12.27 -5.12
N TRP A 148 13.35 12.52 -4.19
CA TRP A 148 11.97 12.04 -4.30
C TRP A 148 11.20 12.71 -5.44
N TYR A 149 11.42 14.01 -5.66
CA TYR A 149 10.90 14.70 -6.84
C TYR A 149 11.36 14.00 -8.13
N ASN A 150 12.66 13.74 -8.27
CA ASN A 150 13.22 13.07 -9.43
C ASN A 150 12.75 11.61 -9.53
N PHE A 151 12.62 10.90 -8.40
CA PHE A 151 12.11 9.53 -8.36
C PHE A 151 10.67 9.46 -8.89
N TYR A 152 9.79 10.37 -8.46
CA TYR A 152 8.40 10.40 -8.92
C TYR A 152 8.29 10.64 -10.44
N PHE A 153 8.95 11.69 -10.96
CA PHE A 153 8.83 12.07 -12.38
C PHE A 153 9.65 11.20 -13.34
N ARG A 154 10.55 10.35 -12.83
CA ARG A 154 11.21 9.31 -13.65
C ARG A 154 10.30 8.12 -13.96
N GLN A 155 9.24 7.92 -13.18
CA GLN A 155 8.32 6.81 -13.39
C GLN A 155 7.39 7.09 -14.57
N LYS A 156 7.16 6.09 -15.41
CA LYS A 156 6.23 6.18 -16.55
C LYS A 156 4.78 6.13 -16.03
N ARG A 157 4.20 7.29 -15.77
CA ARG A 157 2.86 7.47 -15.19
C ARG A 157 1.86 8.16 -16.11
N ASP A 158 2.27 8.48 -17.34
CA ASP A 158 1.48 9.30 -18.27
C ASP A 158 0.23 8.56 -18.80
N ASP A 159 0.34 7.25 -19.01
CA ASP A 159 -0.76 6.41 -19.46
C ASP A 159 -0.73 5.01 -18.84
N LEU A 160 -1.93 4.43 -18.72
CA LEU A 160 -2.14 3.14 -18.07
C LEU A 160 -1.42 1.99 -18.82
N ASN A 161 -1.35 2.05 -20.15
CA ASN A 161 -0.71 0.99 -20.94
C ASN A 161 0.79 0.97 -20.67
N THR A 162 1.45 2.11 -20.81
CA THR A 162 2.89 2.25 -20.58
C THR A 162 3.26 1.87 -19.16
N TYR A 163 2.43 2.24 -18.18
CA TYR A 163 2.62 1.81 -16.79
C TYR A 163 2.58 0.29 -16.66
N ILE A 164 1.54 -0.37 -17.18
CA ILE A 164 1.41 -1.84 -17.13
C ILE A 164 2.53 -2.53 -17.90
N GLN A 165 2.89 -2.07 -19.10
CA GLN A 165 3.99 -2.66 -19.86
C GLN A 165 5.31 -2.58 -19.08
N SER A 166 5.58 -1.44 -18.43
CA SER A 166 6.78 -1.30 -17.61
C SER A 166 6.80 -2.26 -16.41
N LEU A 167 5.65 -2.56 -15.83
CA LEU A 167 5.53 -3.54 -14.74
C LEU A 167 5.82 -4.97 -15.23
N LEU A 168 5.30 -5.32 -16.40
CA LEU A 168 5.52 -6.62 -17.02
C LEU A 168 6.99 -6.82 -17.43
N GLU A 169 7.60 -5.82 -18.06
CA GLU A 169 9.02 -5.83 -18.41
C GLU A 169 9.91 -6.06 -17.19
N ASN A 170 9.63 -5.37 -16.08
CA ASN A 170 10.39 -5.52 -14.84
C ASN A 170 10.22 -6.91 -14.21
N TYR A 171 9.05 -7.53 -14.36
CA TYR A 171 8.78 -8.87 -13.85
C TYR A 171 9.56 -9.95 -14.61
N ASP A 172 9.57 -9.90 -15.94
CA ASP A 172 10.32 -10.85 -16.78
C ASP A 172 11.84 -10.80 -16.49
N VAL A 173 12.35 -9.61 -16.17
CA VAL A 173 13.76 -9.41 -15.78
C VAL A 173 14.06 -10.03 -14.41
N THR A 174 13.16 -9.90 -13.44
CA THR A 174 13.33 -10.53 -12.12
C THR A 174 13.19 -12.05 -12.15
N GLU A 175 12.37 -12.63 -13.03
CA GLU A 175 12.36 -14.08 -13.24
C GLU A 175 13.67 -14.60 -13.86
N SER A 176 14.28 -13.80 -14.74
CA SER A 176 15.52 -14.17 -15.43
C SER A 176 16.78 -14.07 -14.55
N SER A 177 16.75 -13.29 -13.47
CA SER A 177 17.92 -13.06 -12.59
C SER A 177 18.13 -14.10 -11.49
N GLY A 178 17.25 -15.12 -11.39
CA GLY A 178 17.48 -16.30 -10.54
C GLY A 178 17.28 -16.10 -9.03
N TYR A 179 16.88 -14.92 -8.57
CA TYR A 179 16.63 -14.63 -7.15
C TYR A 179 15.14 -14.74 -6.81
N ILE A 180 14.56 -15.95 -6.83
CA ILE A 180 13.31 -16.22 -6.09
C ILE A 180 13.40 -17.60 -5.45
N GLU A 181 13.59 -17.61 -4.13
CA GLU A 181 13.27 -18.74 -3.26
C GLU A 181 11.74 -18.95 -3.24
N ASN A 182 11.36 -20.24 -3.25
CA ASN A 182 10.01 -20.79 -3.08
C ASN A 182 9.14 -20.88 -4.34
N ALA A 183 9.12 -22.08 -4.91
CA ALA A 183 8.45 -22.48 -6.15
C ALA A 183 6.90 -22.46 -6.11
N GLU A 184 6.26 -22.13 -4.97
CA GLU A 184 4.80 -22.12 -4.83
C GLU A 184 4.15 -20.79 -5.25
N ASN A 185 4.89 -19.67 -5.26
CA ASN A 185 4.38 -18.36 -5.68
C ASN A 185 4.52 -18.08 -7.20
N LYS A 186 5.03 -19.05 -7.97
CA LYS A 186 5.38 -18.91 -9.40
C LYS A 186 4.19 -18.74 -10.38
N LYS A 187 2.97 -18.47 -9.89
CA LYS A 187 1.74 -18.44 -10.73
C LYS A 187 0.71 -17.37 -10.36
N GLN A 188 1.05 -16.37 -9.54
CA GLN A 188 0.12 -15.28 -9.26
C GLN A 188 0.49 -14.08 -10.14
N GLY A 189 -0.38 -13.76 -11.09
CA GLY A 189 -0.30 -12.49 -11.82
C GLY A 189 -0.36 -11.30 -10.85
N PHE A 190 -0.26 -10.09 -11.38
CA PHE A 190 -0.22 -8.89 -10.56
C PHE A 190 -1.60 -8.56 -9.99
N GLN A 191 -1.63 -8.25 -8.69
CA GLN A 191 -2.73 -7.53 -8.08
C GLN A 191 -2.32 -6.08 -7.88
N ILE A 192 -2.98 -5.16 -8.58
CA ILE A 192 -2.66 -3.73 -8.59
C ILE A 192 -3.95 -2.93 -8.43
N ILE A 193 -3.90 -1.89 -7.61
CA ILE A 193 -4.95 -0.89 -7.49
C ILE A 193 -4.43 0.39 -8.14
N VAL A 194 -5.16 0.93 -9.12
CA VAL A 194 -4.79 2.16 -9.82
C VAL A 194 -5.82 3.23 -9.49
N ASN A 195 -5.36 4.32 -8.87
CA ASN A 195 -6.18 5.50 -8.64
C ASN A 195 -6.04 6.46 -9.82
N THR A 196 -7.16 6.96 -10.34
CA THR A 196 -7.17 7.90 -11.47
C THR A 196 -8.21 8.99 -11.27
N PHE A 197 -7.90 10.19 -11.76
CA PHE A 197 -8.84 11.32 -11.86
C PHE A 197 -9.54 11.37 -13.23
N SER A 198 -9.30 10.37 -14.09
CA SER A 198 -9.98 10.22 -15.37
C SER A 198 -11.47 9.93 -15.19
N ASN A 199 -12.27 10.20 -16.21
CA ASN A 199 -13.72 10.01 -16.15
C ASN A 199 -14.07 8.53 -15.92
N ILE A 200 -15.09 8.24 -15.12
CA ILE A 200 -15.58 6.86 -14.90
C ILE A 200 -16.05 6.17 -16.19
N ASN A 201 -16.45 6.94 -17.20
CA ASN A 201 -16.86 6.43 -18.51
C ASN A 201 -15.66 6.19 -19.46
N THR A 202 -14.43 6.31 -18.98
CA THR A 202 -13.24 6.03 -19.80
C THR A 202 -13.24 4.54 -20.17
N ASP A 203 -13.12 4.26 -21.48
CA ASP A 203 -13.00 2.89 -21.96
C ASP A 203 -11.61 2.34 -21.63
N ILE A 204 -11.52 1.66 -20.49
CA ILE A 204 -10.28 1.05 -20.00
C ILE A 204 -9.73 0.02 -21.01
N THR A 205 -10.60 -0.70 -21.72
CA THR A 205 -10.17 -1.67 -22.73
C THR A 205 -9.46 -0.98 -23.89
N SER A 206 -9.93 0.20 -24.31
CA SER A 206 -9.23 0.99 -25.32
C SER A 206 -7.86 1.50 -24.85
N CYS A 207 -7.71 1.75 -23.55
CA CYS A 207 -6.44 2.16 -22.95
C CYS A 207 -5.44 1.00 -22.84
N LEU A 208 -5.90 -0.25 -22.84
CA LEU A 208 -5.06 -1.44 -22.74
C LEU A 208 -4.91 -2.07 -24.13
N SER A 209 -3.71 -2.04 -24.71
CA SER A 209 -3.51 -2.64 -26.03
C SER A 209 -3.96 -4.11 -26.08
N ASN A 210 -4.60 -4.52 -27.19
CA ASN A 210 -5.36 -5.77 -27.44
C ASN A 210 -4.68 -7.14 -27.14
N ASN A 211 -3.49 -7.18 -26.55
CA ASN A 211 -2.68 -8.39 -26.49
C ASN A 211 -2.76 -9.16 -25.15
N GLN A 212 -3.58 -8.75 -24.19
CA GLN A 212 -3.56 -9.33 -22.84
C GLN A 212 -4.97 -9.47 -22.22
N THR A 213 -5.17 -10.54 -21.45
CA THR A 213 -6.41 -10.80 -20.72
C THR A 213 -6.36 -10.10 -19.36
N PHE A 214 -7.16 -9.06 -19.18
CA PHE A 214 -7.30 -8.34 -17.92
C PHE A 214 -8.65 -8.64 -17.29
N LEU A 215 -8.66 -9.03 -16.01
CA LEU A 215 -9.86 -8.99 -15.19
C LEU A 215 -9.93 -7.61 -14.53
N VAL A 216 -10.73 -6.72 -15.13
CA VAL A 216 -10.94 -5.37 -14.60
C VAL A 216 -12.15 -5.39 -13.67
N GLY A 217 -11.93 -5.18 -12.38
CA GLY A 217 -12.99 -4.86 -11.42
C GLY A 217 -13.01 -3.35 -11.21
N VAL A 218 -14.15 -2.71 -11.49
CA VAL A 218 -14.39 -1.30 -11.12
C VAL A 218 -15.13 -1.31 -9.79
N GLY A 219 -14.51 -0.72 -8.76
CA GLY A 219 -15.07 -0.55 -7.42
C GLY A 219 -15.64 0.85 -7.21
#